data_AF-A0A8B8KYE7-F1
#
_entry.id   AF-A0A8B8KYE7-F1
#
_cell.length_a   1.000
_cell.length_b   1.000
_cell.length_c   1.000
_cell.angle_alpha   90.00
_cell.angle_beta   90.00
_cell.angle_gamma   90.00
#
_symmetry.space_group_name_H-M   'P 1'
#
loop_
_entity.id
_entity.type
_entity.pdbx_description
1 polymer ?
#
loop_
_entity_poly.entity_id
_entity_poly.type
_entity_poly.pdbx_seq_one_letter_code
_entity_poly.pdbx_strand_id
1 'polypeptide(L)'
;MVMDMLGPSLWDVWNSSSQAMSAEMVACIAVESLSILEKMHSRGYVHGDVKPENFLCQPATPQEKKLFHVDLGLATKWRDSSSGQHVDYDQRPDMFRGTVRYASVHAHLGRTASRRDDLESLAYTLIFLHKGRLPWQGYQGDNKSFLGCKKKMGQP
;
A
#
# COMPACT_ATOMS: atom_id res chain seq x y z
N MET A 1 6.55 5.70 21.49
CA MET A 1 5.12 5.69 21.12
C MET A 1 4.52 4.41 21.69
N VAL A 2 3.38 4.48 22.38
CA VAL A 2 2.63 3.31 22.86
C VAL A 2 1.33 3.27 22.06
N MET A 3 0.97 2.10 21.52
CA MET A 3 -0.19 1.89 20.64
C MET A 3 -0.90 0.59 21.00
N ASP A 4 -2.15 0.43 20.55
CA ASP A 4 -2.94 -0.78 20.75
C ASP A 4 -2.26 -2.00 20.10
N MET A 5 -2.34 -3.14 20.79
CA MET A 5 -1.88 -4.42 20.24
C MET A 5 -2.94 -4.97 19.28
N LEU A 6 -2.55 -5.12 18.01
CA LEU A 6 -3.40 -5.67 16.96
C LEU A 6 -3.07 -7.15 16.69
N GLY A 7 -3.90 -7.79 15.88
CA GLY A 7 -3.72 -9.16 15.42
C GLY A 7 -2.68 -9.28 14.31
N PRO A 8 -2.59 -10.46 13.65
CA PRO A 8 -1.63 -10.72 12.59
C PRO A 8 -1.82 -9.79 11.39
N SER A 9 -0.74 -9.51 10.67
CA SER A 9 -0.79 -8.78 9.40
C SER A 9 -1.38 -9.64 8.27
N LEU A 10 -1.82 -9.02 7.18
CA LEU A 10 -2.23 -9.77 5.98
C LEU A 10 -1.09 -10.59 5.40
N TRP A 11 0.17 -10.17 5.61
CA TRP A 11 1.35 -10.97 5.25
C TRP A 11 1.43 -12.27 6.06
N ASP A 12 1.19 -12.20 7.38
CA ASP A 12 1.21 -13.37 8.26
C ASP A 12 0.07 -14.33 7.89
N VAL A 13 -1.13 -13.79 7.67
CA VAL A 13 -2.30 -14.57 7.25
C VAL A 13 -2.04 -15.24 5.91
N TRP A 14 -1.46 -14.53 4.94
CA TRP A 14 -1.10 -15.08 3.63
C TRP A 14 -0.09 -16.22 3.73
N ASN A 15 0.96 -16.07 4.54
CA ASN A 15 1.95 -17.13 4.77
C ASN A 15 1.36 -18.36 5.46
N SER A 16 0.40 -18.17 6.37
CA SER A 16 -0.32 -19.28 7.01
C SER A 16 -1.33 -19.98 6.09
N SER A 17 -1.68 -19.36 4.96
CA SER A 17 -2.73 -19.81 4.04
C SER A 17 -2.18 -20.38 2.73
N SER A 18 -1.14 -21.21 2.79
CA SER A 18 -0.49 -21.80 1.59
C SER A 18 -0.08 -20.77 0.52
N GLN A 19 0.22 -19.53 0.94
CA GLN A 19 0.67 -18.46 0.03
C GLN A 19 -0.34 -18.07 -1.06
N ALA A 20 -1.64 -18.23 -0.78
CA ALA A 20 -2.72 -17.73 -1.63
C ALA A 20 -3.98 -17.42 -0.81
N MET A 21 -4.67 -16.33 -1.15
CA MET A 21 -6.00 -16.03 -0.61
C MET A 21 -7.08 -16.23 -1.68
N SER A 22 -8.26 -16.70 -1.24
CA SER A 22 -9.42 -16.85 -2.11
C SER A 22 -9.89 -15.48 -2.63
N ALA A 23 -10.60 -15.48 -3.76
CA ALA A 23 -11.11 -14.25 -4.35
C ALA A 23 -12.08 -13.52 -3.41
N GLU A 24 -12.89 -14.28 -2.66
CA GLU A 24 -13.83 -13.76 -1.67
C GLU A 24 -13.10 -13.05 -0.53
N MET A 25 -12.04 -13.66 0.01
CA MET A 25 -11.23 -13.04 1.06
C MET A 25 -10.56 -11.75 0.58
N VAL A 26 -10.00 -11.78 -0.63
CA VAL A 26 -9.36 -10.60 -1.25
C VAL A 26 -10.37 -9.49 -1.51
N ALA A 27 -11.60 -9.82 -1.91
CA ALA A 27 -12.67 -8.83 -2.09
C ALA A 27 -13.07 -8.17 -0.76
N CYS A 28 -13.21 -8.92 0.33
CA CYS A 28 -13.46 -8.36 1.65
C CYS A 28 -12.33 -7.44 2.10
N ILE A 29 -11.07 -7.85 1.91
CA ILE A 29 -9.90 -7.01 2.20
C ILE A 29 -9.95 -5.72 1.37
N ALA A 30 -10.28 -5.80 0.08
CA ALA A 30 -10.35 -4.63 -0.79
C ALA A 30 -11.36 -3.58 -0.29
N VAL A 31 -12.56 -4.02 0.12
CA VAL A 31 -13.61 -3.13 0.63
C VAL A 31 -13.17 -2.40 1.90
N GLU A 32 -12.58 -3.14 2.85
CA GLU A 32 -12.07 -2.56 4.10
C GLU A 32 -10.88 -1.61 3.84
N SER A 33 -9.91 -2.03 3.03
CA SER A 33 -8.74 -1.21 2.68
C SER A 33 -9.13 0.09 1.98
N LEU A 34 -10.08 0.05 1.05
CA LEU A 34 -10.60 1.26 0.39
C LEU A 34 -11.24 2.22 1.40
N SER A 35 -12.06 1.69 2.32
CA SER A 35 -12.70 2.48 3.37
C SER A 35 -11.67 3.12 4.32
N ILE A 36 -10.56 2.43 4.61
CA ILE A 36 -9.48 2.96 5.44
C ILE A 36 -8.72 4.07 4.70
N LEU A 37 -8.34 3.83 3.44
CA LEU A 37 -7.63 4.82 2.62
C LEU A 37 -8.50 6.06 2.39
N GLU A 38 -9.79 5.93 2.12
CA GLU A 38 -10.71 7.05 1.99
C GLU A 38 -10.73 7.92 3.26
N LYS A 39 -10.80 7.30 4.45
CA LYS A 39 -10.75 8.02 5.74
C LYS A 39 -9.41 8.70 6.00
N MET A 40 -8.30 8.17 5.50
CA MET A 40 -7.00 8.81 5.59
C MET A 40 -6.90 9.98 4.62
N HIS A 41 -7.35 9.76 3.38
CA HIS A 41 -7.36 10.75 2.31
C HIS A 41 -8.25 11.94 2.66
N SER A 42 -9.40 11.71 3.30
CA SER A 42 -10.29 12.79 3.78
C SER A 42 -9.66 13.65 4.88
N ARG A 43 -8.63 13.16 5.57
CA ARG A 43 -7.81 13.96 6.50
C ARG A 43 -6.66 14.72 5.82
N GLY A 44 -6.52 14.58 4.50
CA GLY A 44 -5.52 15.28 3.71
C GLY A 44 -4.17 14.57 3.59
N TYR A 45 -4.09 13.30 3.99
CA TYR A 45 -2.87 12.49 3.96
C TYR A 45 -2.97 11.32 3.00
N VAL A 46 -1.85 10.94 2.41
CA VAL A 46 -1.63 9.66 1.71
C VAL A 46 -0.68 8.82 2.53
N HIS A 47 -0.79 7.51 2.43
CA HIS A 47 0.02 6.59 3.23
C HIS A 47 1.44 6.42 2.68
N GLY A 48 1.56 6.20 1.37
CA GLY A 48 2.85 6.06 0.68
C GLY A 48 3.56 4.71 0.89
N ASP A 49 2.96 3.75 1.61
CA ASP A 49 3.53 2.41 1.81
C ASP A 49 2.44 1.34 2.03
N VAL A 50 1.47 1.32 1.12
CA VAL A 50 0.38 0.34 1.13
C VAL A 50 0.93 -1.04 0.76
N LYS A 51 0.88 -1.98 1.70
CA LYS A 51 1.40 -3.35 1.56
C LYS A 51 0.77 -4.32 2.57
N PRO A 52 0.79 -5.65 2.33
CA PRO A 52 0.21 -6.63 3.25
C PRO A 52 0.69 -6.52 4.71
N GLU A 53 1.96 -6.19 4.91
CA GLU A 53 2.59 -6.08 6.23
C GLU A 53 2.00 -4.94 7.07
N ASN A 54 1.49 -3.89 6.43
CA ASN A 54 0.93 -2.71 7.11
C ASN A 54 -0.58 -2.81 7.34
N PHE A 55 -1.24 -3.89 6.87
CA PHE A 55 -2.64 -4.16 7.18
C PHE A 55 -2.75 -5.25 8.24
N LEU A 56 -3.28 -4.91 9.41
CA LEU A 56 -3.40 -5.82 10.55
C LEU A 56 -4.86 -6.15 10.84
N CYS A 57 -5.11 -7.43 11.10
CA CYS A 57 -6.41 -7.89 11.54
C CYS A 57 -6.67 -7.44 12.99
N GLN A 58 -7.93 -7.26 13.34
CA GLN A 58 -8.33 -7.20 14.75
C GLN A 58 -7.88 -8.47 15.48
N PRO A 59 -7.42 -8.37 16.75
CA PRO A 59 -7.21 -9.54 17.59
C PRO A 59 -8.46 -10.43 17.61
N ALA A 60 -8.28 -11.74 17.78
CA ALA A 60 -9.37 -12.70 17.74
C ALA A 60 -10.41 -12.43 18.84
N THR A 61 -11.42 -11.63 18.53
CA THR A 61 -12.57 -11.32 19.37
C THR A 61 -13.85 -11.89 18.74
N PRO A 62 -14.89 -12.19 19.53
CA PRO A 62 -16.19 -12.64 19.00
C PRO A 62 -16.87 -11.61 18.09
N GLN A 63 -16.51 -10.33 18.22
CA GLN A 63 -17.00 -9.25 17.36
C GLN A 63 -16.19 -9.13 16.05
N GLU A 64 -16.88 -8.64 15.02
CA GLU A 64 -16.47 -8.36 13.63
C GLU A 64 -14.97 -8.45 13.28
N LYS A 65 -14.69 -9.05 12.11
CA LYS A 65 -13.36 -9.03 11.50
C LYS A 65 -13.07 -7.66 10.94
N LYS A 66 -12.32 -6.83 11.67
CA LYS A 66 -11.89 -5.52 11.21
C LYS A 66 -10.44 -5.52 10.71
N LEU A 67 -10.16 -4.68 9.72
CA LEU A 67 -8.82 -4.41 9.21
C LEU A 67 -8.34 -3.03 9.70
N PHE A 68 -7.05 -2.93 10.01
CA PHE A 68 -6.38 -1.70 10.42
C PHE A 68 -5.18 -1.44 9.50
N HIS A 69 -4.93 -0.19 9.14
CA HIS A 69 -3.76 0.21 8.36
C HIS A 69 -2.81 0.99 9.27
N VAL A 70 -1.58 0.49 9.44
CA VAL A 70 -0.58 1.00 10.40
C VAL A 70 0.69 1.48 9.67
N ASP A 71 1.62 2.02 10.46
CA ASP A 71 2.91 2.55 9.98
C ASP A 71 2.77 3.78 9.07
N LEU A 72 2.47 4.91 9.72
CA LEU A 72 2.37 6.22 9.07
C LEU A 72 3.75 6.89 8.86
N GLY A 73 4.87 6.16 8.96
CA GLY A 73 6.22 6.73 8.87
C GLY A 73 6.54 7.36 7.50
N LEU A 74 5.86 6.92 6.45
CA LEU A 74 5.99 7.46 5.09
C LEU A 74 4.79 8.34 4.67
N ALA A 75 3.83 8.58 5.56
CA ALA A 75 2.65 9.35 5.24
C ALA A 75 3.01 10.81 4.94
N THR A 76 2.41 11.37 3.89
CA THR A 76 2.62 12.76 3.47
C THR A 76 1.30 13.46 3.20
N LYS A 77 1.30 14.80 3.25
CA LYS A 77 0.13 15.59 2.89
C LYS A 77 -0.04 15.60 1.37
N TRP A 78 -1.25 15.32 0.88
CA TRP A 78 -1.61 15.51 -0.53
C TRP A 78 -2.39 16.80 -0.77
N ARG A 79 -2.91 17.43 0.30
CA ARG A 79 -3.52 18.75 0.26
C ARG A 79 -3.13 19.58 1.47
N ASP A 80 -3.12 20.89 1.28
CA ASP A 80 -2.99 21.83 2.37
C ASP A 80 -4.24 21.80 3.27
N SER A 81 -4.01 21.83 4.59
CA SER A 81 -5.06 21.70 5.59
C SER A 81 -5.91 22.96 5.75
N SER A 82 -5.36 24.13 5.37
CA SER A 82 -6.02 25.43 5.55
C SER A 82 -6.84 25.85 4.32
N SER A 83 -6.28 25.68 3.13
CA SER A 83 -6.88 26.06 1.85
C SER A 83 -7.63 24.93 1.16
N GLY A 84 -7.39 23.68 1.57
CA GLY A 84 -7.92 22.48 0.91
C GLY A 84 -7.29 22.21 -0.47
N GLN A 85 -6.35 23.05 -0.92
CA GLN A 85 -5.73 22.94 -2.23
C GLN A 85 -4.79 21.75 -2.29
N HIS A 86 -4.74 21.10 -3.46
CA HIS A 86 -3.79 20.02 -3.71
C HIS A 86 -2.36 20.55 -3.63
N VAL A 87 -1.43 19.75 -3.10
CA VAL A 87 -0.01 20.11 -3.11
C VAL A 87 0.51 20.26 -4.54
N ASP A 88 1.49 21.14 -4.73
CA ASP A 88 2.12 21.33 -6.03
C ASP A 88 2.86 20.08 -6.48
N TYR A 89 2.90 19.90 -7.80
CA TYR A 89 3.67 18.84 -8.42
C TYR A 89 5.17 19.15 -8.33
N ASP A 90 5.94 18.15 -7.92
CA ASP A 90 7.40 18.10 -7.94
C ASP A 90 7.84 16.69 -8.39
N GLN A 91 9.06 16.59 -8.90
CA GLN A 91 9.65 15.32 -9.27
C GLN A 91 11.14 15.29 -8.91
N ARG A 92 11.52 14.33 -8.08
CA ARG A 92 12.89 14.10 -7.61
C ARG A 92 13.27 12.63 -7.85
N PRO A 93 13.82 12.29 -9.03
CA PRO A 93 14.05 10.90 -9.44
C PRO A 93 14.95 10.08 -8.50
N ASP A 94 15.78 10.76 -7.71
CA ASP A 94 16.67 10.21 -6.69
C ASP A 94 15.95 9.88 -5.36
N MET A 95 14.71 10.35 -5.18
CA MET A 95 13.98 10.30 -3.92
C MET A 95 12.85 9.26 -3.93
N PHE A 96 13.19 7.99 -4.15
CA PHE A 96 12.22 6.90 -3.99
C PHE A 96 11.89 6.63 -2.52
N ARG A 97 10.62 6.39 -2.22
CA ARG A 97 10.12 5.96 -0.90
C ARG A 97 9.09 4.83 -1.05
N GLY A 98 8.98 4.03 0.00
CA GLY A 98 8.03 2.91 0.07
C GLY A 98 8.61 1.58 -0.40
N THR A 99 7.74 0.57 -0.47
CA THR A 99 8.14 -0.79 -0.79
C THR A 99 8.10 -1.04 -2.31
N VAL A 100 9.25 -1.21 -2.96
CA VAL A 100 9.42 -1.39 -4.43
C VAL A 100 8.39 -2.33 -5.07
N ARG A 101 8.06 -3.43 -4.39
CA ARG A 101 7.11 -4.43 -4.88
C ARG A 101 5.72 -3.83 -5.11
N TYR A 102 5.25 -2.97 -4.21
CA TYR A 102 3.89 -2.45 -4.17
C TYR A 102 3.80 -0.96 -4.53
N ALA A 103 4.90 -0.22 -4.54
CA ALA A 103 4.89 1.21 -4.85
C ALA A 103 4.31 1.51 -6.25
N SER A 104 3.64 2.65 -6.42
CA SER A 104 3.18 3.08 -7.74
C SER A 104 4.34 3.37 -8.70
N VAL A 105 4.07 3.35 -10.00
CA VAL A 105 5.01 3.85 -11.04
C VAL A 105 5.42 5.29 -10.73
N HIS A 106 4.50 6.11 -10.25
CA HIS A 106 4.77 7.49 -9.88
C HIS A 106 5.73 7.63 -8.70
N ALA A 107 5.59 6.79 -7.68
CA ALA A 107 6.52 6.73 -6.56
C ALA A 107 7.92 6.32 -7.03
N HIS A 108 8.04 5.35 -7.95
CA HIS A 108 9.32 4.99 -8.55
C HIS A 108 10.02 6.13 -9.30
N LEU A 109 9.25 7.04 -9.89
CA LEU A 109 9.74 8.20 -10.62
C LEU A 109 10.03 9.40 -9.71
N GLY A 110 9.85 9.25 -8.38
CA GLY A 110 10.07 10.30 -7.39
C GLY A 110 9.10 11.48 -7.53
N ARG A 111 7.90 11.23 -8.07
CA ARG A 111 6.87 12.26 -8.25
C ARG A 111 6.12 12.52 -6.95
N THR A 112 5.59 13.72 -6.78
CA THR A 112 4.74 14.07 -5.63
C THR A 112 3.64 13.03 -5.43
N ALA A 113 3.62 12.44 -4.23
CA ALA A 113 2.66 11.42 -3.85
C ALA A 113 1.24 12.02 -3.74
N SER A 114 0.26 11.25 -4.20
CA SER A 114 -1.15 11.64 -4.21
C SER A 114 -2.04 10.41 -3.99
N ARG A 115 -3.34 10.63 -3.86
CA ARG A 115 -4.30 9.56 -3.53
C ARG A 115 -4.27 8.38 -4.49
N ARG A 116 -3.97 8.63 -5.78
CA ARG A 116 -3.86 7.57 -6.80
C ARG A 116 -2.75 6.56 -6.49
N ASP A 117 -1.68 7.03 -5.85
CA ASP A 117 -0.50 6.21 -5.57
C ASP A 117 -0.81 5.13 -4.53
N ASP A 118 -1.61 5.46 -3.51
CA ASP A 118 -2.11 4.49 -2.54
C ASP A 118 -3.05 3.46 -3.20
N LEU A 119 -3.91 3.90 -4.12
CA LEU A 119 -4.86 3.01 -4.83
C LEU A 119 -4.16 2.06 -5.82
N GLU A 120 -3.15 2.55 -6.55
CA GLU A 120 -2.32 1.71 -7.41
C GLU A 120 -1.55 0.67 -6.58
N SER A 121 -0.99 1.11 -5.45
CA SER A 121 -0.30 0.22 -4.52
C SER A 121 -1.22 -0.82 -3.88
N LEU A 122 -2.47 -0.44 -3.59
CA LEU A 122 -3.51 -1.36 -3.12
C LEU A 122 -3.84 -2.40 -4.20
N ALA A 123 -3.99 -2.01 -5.47
CA ALA A 123 -4.25 -2.96 -6.54
C ALA A 123 -3.13 -4.01 -6.66
N TYR A 124 -1.87 -3.58 -6.60
CA TYR A 124 -0.71 -4.50 -6.59
C TYR A 124 -0.71 -5.42 -5.36
N THR A 125 -1.07 -4.88 -4.19
CA THR A 125 -1.20 -5.64 -2.95
C THR A 125 -2.28 -6.72 -3.05
N LEU A 126 -3.46 -6.40 -3.58
CA LEU A 126 -4.57 -7.35 -3.75
C LEU A 126 -4.23 -8.44 -4.77
N ILE A 127 -3.62 -8.08 -5.91
CA ILE A 127 -3.16 -9.05 -6.90
C ILE A 127 -2.13 -9.99 -6.27
N PHE A 128 -1.19 -9.45 -5.49
CA PHE A 128 -0.20 -10.25 -4.78
C PHE A 128 -0.86 -11.24 -3.80
N LEU A 129 -1.81 -10.79 -2.96
CA LEU A 129 -2.50 -11.66 -2.02
C LEU A 129 -3.26 -12.79 -2.72
N HIS A 130 -3.83 -12.51 -3.89
CA HIS A 130 -4.58 -13.50 -4.67
C HIS A 130 -3.69 -14.46 -5.47
N LYS A 131 -2.66 -13.96 -6.16
CA LYS A 131 -1.81 -14.73 -7.09
C LYS A 131 -0.51 -15.24 -6.48
N GLY A 132 -0.17 -14.76 -5.28
CA GLY A 132 1.07 -15.04 -4.56
C GLY A 132 2.33 -14.40 -5.16
N ARG A 133 2.23 -13.78 -6.34
CA ARG A 133 3.35 -13.12 -7.01
C ARG A 133 2.92 -11.97 -7.91
N LEU A 134 3.85 -11.06 -8.18
CA LEU A 134 3.76 -9.99 -9.16
C LEU A 134 4.83 -10.18 -10.25
N PRO A 135 4.56 -9.79 -11.51
CA PRO A 135 5.49 -10.02 -12.63
C PRO A 135 6.85 -9.31 -12.51
N TRP A 136 6.97 -8.31 -11.63
CA TRP A 136 8.17 -7.51 -11.41
C TRP A 136 8.92 -7.86 -10.11
N GLN A 137 8.68 -9.05 -9.55
CA GLN A 137 9.46 -9.57 -8.42
C GLN A 137 10.80 -10.19 -8.88
N GLY A 138 11.76 -10.31 -7.95
CA GLY A 138 13.02 -11.02 -8.17
C GLY A 138 14.22 -10.15 -8.54
N TYR A 139 14.05 -8.82 -8.63
CA TYR A 139 15.17 -7.91 -8.88
C TYR A 139 15.96 -7.62 -7.59
N GLN A 140 17.28 -7.74 -7.68
CA GLN A 140 18.23 -7.47 -6.60
C GLN A 140 19.20 -6.33 -6.97
N GLY A 141 19.85 -5.74 -5.98
CA GLY A 141 20.80 -4.65 -6.14
C GLY A 141 20.17 -3.26 -6.22
N ASP A 142 21.01 -2.25 -6.43
CA ASP A 142 20.64 -0.82 -6.34
C ASP A 142 19.59 -0.39 -7.39
N ASN A 143 19.60 -1.06 -8.55
CA ASN A 143 18.68 -0.75 -9.65
C ASN A 143 17.29 -1.39 -9.52
N LYS A 144 16.96 -2.05 -8.39
CA LYS A 144 15.68 -2.76 -8.21
C LYS A 144 14.46 -1.86 -8.42
N SER A 145 14.52 -0.60 -8.00
CA SER A 145 13.43 0.37 -8.16
C SER A 145 13.20 0.69 -9.63
N PHE A 146 14.27 1.00 -10.36
CA PHE A 146 14.23 1.26 -11.79
C PHE A 146 13.72 0.07 -12.60
N LEU A 147 14.21 -1.14 -12.31
CA LEU A 147 13.78 -2.37 -13.00
C LEU A 147 12.31 -2.70 -12.72
N GLY A 148 11.87 -2.53 -11.47
CA GLY A 148 10.46 -2.67 -11.09
C GLY A 148 9.57 -1.69 -11.84
N CYS A 149 9.95 -0.41 -11.89
CA CYS A 149 9.24 0.63 -12.63
C CYS A 149 9.12 0.29 -14.12
N LYS A 150 10.23 -0.06 -14.77
CA LYS A 150 10.27 -0.42 -16.20
C LYS A 150 9.32 -1.59 -16.51
N LYS A 151 9.24 -2.59 -15.63
CA LYS A 151 8.33 -3.73 -15.81
C LYS A 151 6.86 -3.37 -15.59
N LYS A 152 6.55 -2.50 -14.62
CA LYS A 152 5.18 -2.01 -14.38
C LYS A 152 4.64 -1.22 -15.58
N MET A 153 5.48 -0.39 -16.20
CA MET A 153 5.11 0.39 -17.40
C MET A 153 5.03 -0.43 -18.70
N GLY A 154 5.59 -1.64 -18.72
CA GLY A 154 5.66 -2.48 -19.92
C GLY A 154 4.62 -3.60 -20.00
N GLN A 155 3.65 -3.63 -19.09
CA GLN A 155 2.50 -4.54 -19.16
C GLN A 155 1.39 -3.83 -19.96
N PRO A 156 0.84 -4.47 -21.00
CA PRO A 156 -0.24 -3.90 -21.81
C PRO A 156 -1.55 -3.74 -21.03
#